data_AF-A0A1W6L1E7-F1
#
_entry.id   AF-A0A1W6L1E7-F1
#
_cell.length_a   1.000
_cell.length_b   1.000
_cell.length_c   1.000
_cell.angle_alpha   90.00
_cell.angle_beta   90.00
_cell.angle_gamma   90.00
#
_symmetry.space_group_name_H-M   'P 1'
#
loop_
_entity.id
_entity.type
_entity.pdbx_description
1 polymer ?
#
loop_
_entity_poly.entity_id
_entity_poly.type
_entity_poly.pdbx_seq_one_letter_code
_entity_poly.pdbx_strand_id
1 'polypeptide(L)'
;MRQNRQNWNSKSMDYNNTSDTGNRMRNSTGNMNHRNSMNTRKMDNDQLHSYNNQKYDDRHDQACVIQCFFNKLDLVDQKGFPERMAVTNIMSQNVHDPELRDFIEESVVDCFRYLDMDMNKEKCQFSQNLLGCLADKGREKCDDWEDEQE
;
A
#
# COMPACT_ATOMS: atom_id res chain seq x y z
N MET A 1 0.27 49.99 -23.86
CA MET A 1 0.36 48.77 -24.69
C MET A 1 -0.40 47.66 -24.00
N ARG A 2 -1.14 46.87 -24.79
CA ARG A 2 -2.21 45.95 -24.38
C ARG A 2 -1.70 44.77 -23.56
N GLN A 3 -2.34 44.50 -22.42
CA GLN A 3 -2.14 43.27 -21.64
C GLN A 3 -3.08 42.19 -22.18
N ASN A 4 -2.50 41.05 -22.59
CA ASN A 4 -3.21 39.89 -23.11
C ASN A 4 -3.57 38.97 -21.94
N ARG A 5 -4.87 38.70 -21.77
CA ARG A 5 -5.43 37.89 -20.68
C ARG A 5 -5.37 36.40 -21.01
N GLN A 6 -5.10 35.64 -19.95
CA GLN A 6 -5.07 34.19 -19.87
C GLN A 6 -6.41 33.58 -20.32
N ASN A 7 -6.34 32.53 -21.15
CA ASN A 7 -7.46 31.77 -21.68
C ASN A 7 -7.57 30.45 -20.88
N TRP A 8 -8.58 30.37 -20.02
CA TRP A 8 -9.05 29.13 -19.40
C TRP A 8 -10.36 28.76 -20.09
N ASN A 9 -10.42 27.61 -20.77
CA ASN A 9 -11.68 27.09 -21.31
C ASN A 9 -11.91 25.67 -20.82
N SER A 10 -12.65 25.59 -19.72
CA SER A 10 -13.28 24.40 -19.17
C SER A 10 -14.40 23.93 -20.10
N LYS A 11 -14.38 22.66 -20.53
CA LYS A 11 -15.53 22.00 -21.14
C LYS A 11 -16.26 21.19 -20.06
N SER A 12 -17.34 21.75 -19.55
CA SER A 12 -18.46 21.04 -18.92
C SER A 12 -19.69 21.30 -19.79
N MET A 13 -20.37 20.23 -20.21
CA MET A 13 -21.64 20.29 -20.96
C MET A 13 -22.61 19.32 -20.30
N ASP A 14 -23.50 19.87 -19.49
CA ASP A 14 -24.82 19.34 -19.19
C ASP A 14 -25.83 20.28 -19.86
N TYR A 15 -26.87 19.76 -20.53
CA TYR A 15 -28.23 20.32 -20.44
C TYR A 15 -29.31 19.40 -21.03
N ASN A 16 -30.43 19.43 -20.32
CA ASN A 16 -31.65 18.62 -20.37
C ASN A 16 -32.63 18.87 -21.53
N ASN A 17 -33.59 17.93 -21.61
CA ASN A 17 -35.03 18.07 -21.82
C ASN A 17 -35.59 18.23 -23.24
N THR A 18 -36.40 17.25 -23.63
CA THR A 18 -37.52 17.47 -24.54
C THR A 18 -38.73 16.70 -24.03
N SER A 19 -39.74 17.45 -23.63
CA SER A 19 -41.09 17.03 -23.30
C SER A 19 -41.83 16.56 -24.54
N ASP A 20 -42.40 15.36 -24.52
CA ASP A 20 -43.47 14.99 -25.44
C ASP A 20 -44.61 14.27 -24.72
N THR A 21 -45.82 14.62 -25.15
CA THR A 21 -47.08 14.47 -24.43
C THR A 21 -47.88 13.41 -25.17
N GLY A 22 -48.16 12.27 -24.54
CA GLY A 22 -48.85 11.18 -25.24
C GLY A 22 -49.53 10.18 -24.31
N ASN A 23 -50.69 10.54 -23.78
CA ASN A 23 -51.64 9.64 -23.13
C ASN A 23 -52.10 8.54 -24.11
N ARG A 24 -52.03 7.26 -23.71
CA ARG A 24 -53.00 6.20 -24.07
C ARG A 24 -52.86 4.98 -23.15
N MET A 25 -53.77 4.92 -22.18
CA MET A 25 -54.10 3.73 -21.42
C MET A 25 -54.62 2.61 -22.34
N ARG A 26 -54.23 1.36 -22.10
CA ARG A 26 -55.03 0.19 -22.50
C ARG A 26 -54.88 -0.93 -21.48
N ASN A 27 -55.93 -1.10 -20.67
CA ASN A 27 -56.19 -2.32 -19.91
C ASN A 27 -56.46 -3.49 -20.88
N SER A 28 -55.87 -4.66 -20.64
CA SER A 28 -56.51 -5.92 -21.01
C SER A 28 -56.03 -7.06 -20.10
N THR A 29 -56.96 -7.49 -19.27
CA THR A 29 -57.14 -8.75 -18.56
C THR A 29 -56.54 -9.97 -19.27
N GLY A 30 -55.77 -10.79 -18.55
CA GLY A 30 -55.25 -12.06 -19.06
C GLY A 30 -54.68 -12.97 -17.98
N ASN A 31 -55.57 -13.63 -17.26
CA ASN A 31 -55.31 -14.65 -16.24
C ASN A 31 -55.02 -16.00 -16.92
N MET A 32 -53.82 -16.59 -16.78
CA MET A 32 -53.61 -18.03 -16.97
C MET A 32 -52.51 -18.58 -16.06
N ASN A 33 -52.96 -19.26 -15.01
CA ASN A 33 -52.19 -20.20 -14.21
C ASN A 33 -51.74 -21.40 -15.06
N HIS A 34 -50.47 -21.82 -14.97
CA HIS A 34 -50.07 -23.21 -15.22
C HIS A 34 -49.15 -23.68 -14.07
N ARG A 35 -49.75 -24.43 -13.15
CA ARG A 35 -49.06 -25.31 -12.19
C ARG A 35 -48.83 -26.67 -12.85
N ASN A 36 -47.63 -27.24 -12.67
CA ASN A 36 -47.28 -28.67 -12.59
C ASN A 36 -45.80 -28.70 -12.15
N SER A 37 -45.37 -29.01 -10.92
CA SER A 37 -45.53 -30.16 -10.02
C SER A 37 -44.92 -31.47 -10.54
N MET A 38 -43.64 -31.75 -10.22
CA MET A 38 -43.19 -32.79 -9.26
C MET A 38 -41.72 -33.22 -9.44
N ASN A 39 -40.92 -32.98 -8.39
CA ASN A 39 -39.81 -33.75 -7.81
C ASN A 39 -39.03 -34.80 -8.63
N THR A 40 -37.70 -34.64 -8.69
CA THR A 40 -36.74 -35.69 -8.30
C THR A 40 -35.48 -35.08 -7.67
N ARG A 41 -35.09 -35.64 -6.53
CA ARG A 41 -33.92 -35.28 -5.73
C ARG A 41 -32.67 -35.97 -6.33
N LYS A 42 -31.55 -35.25 -6.45
CA LYS A 42 -30.23 -35.75 -6.03
C LYS A 42 -29.20 -34.62 -6.03
N MET A 43 -28.42 -34.60 -4.96
CA MET A 43 -27.25 -33.75 -4.74
C MET A 43 -26.20 -33.99 -5.82
N ASP A 44 -25.61 -32.91 -6.32
CA ASP A 44 -24.16 -32.80 -6.33
C ASP A 44 -23.82 -31.38 -5.88
N ASN A 45 -23.39 -31.31 -4.64
CA ASN A 45 -22.76 -30.13 -4.07
C ASN A 45 -21.34 -30.18 -4.62
N ASP A 46 -21.15 -29.70 -5.85
CA ASP A 46 -19.81 -29.35 -6.35
C ASP A 46 -19.33 -28.15 -5.54
N GLN A 47 -18.93 -28.44 -4.29
CA GLN A 47 -17.93 -27.70 -3.58
C GLN A 47 -16.67 -27.78 -4.44
N LEU A 48 -16.62 -26.90 -5.44
CA LEU A 48 -15.38 -26.40 -5.97
C LEU A 48 -14.70 -25.76 -4.76
N HIS A 49 -13.91 -26.56 -4.05
CA HIS A 49 -12.87 -26.06 -3.19
C HIS A 49 -11.96 -25.27 -4.11
N SER A 50 -12.27 -23.97 -4.20
CA SER A 50 -11.31 -22.94 -4.53
C SER A 50 -10.24 -23.05 -3.47
N TYR A 51 -9.31 -23.98 -3.68
CA TYR A 51 -7.97 -23.89 -3.15
C TYR A 51 -7.50 -22.52 -3.60
N ASN A 52 -7.63 -21.55 -2.69
CA ASN A 52 -6.91 -20.31 -2.78
C ASN A 52 -5.45 -20.73 -2.80
N ASN A 53 -4.90 -20.97 -3.99
CA ASN A 53 -3.50 -20.77 -4.26
C ASN A 53 -3.29 -19.28 -4.08
N GLN A 54 -3.24 -18.88 -2.82
CA GLN A 54 -2.68 -17.62 -2.40
C GLN A 54 -1.26 -17.73 -2.90
N LYS A 55 -1.05 -17.13 -4.07
CA LYS A 55 0.25 -17.03 -4.72
C LYS A 55 1.15 -16.42 -3.66
N TYR A 56 1.97 -17.26 -3.03
CA TYR A 56 2.99 -16.81 -2.10
C TYR A 56 3.82 -15.82 -2.89
N ASP A 57 3.69 -14.54 -2.55
CA ASP A 57 4.55 -13.52 -3.11
C ASP A 57 5.86 -13.64 -2.35
N ASP A 58 6.84 -14.32 -2.94
CA ASP A 58 8.17 -14.51 -2.32
C ASP A 58 8.77 -13.17 -1.83
N ARG A 59 8.34 -12.04 -2.42
CA ARG A 59 8.72 -10.69 -1.98
C ARG A 59 8.16 -10.32 -0.60
N HIS A 60 6.98 -10.81 -0.23
CA HIS A 60 6.41 -10.63 1.10
C HIS A 60 7.23 -11.38 2.16
N ASP A 61 7.64 -12.62 1.86
CA ASP A 61 8.44 -13.42 2.79
C ASP A 61 9.83 -12.81 3.01
N GLN A 62 10.47 -12.30 1.96
CA GLN A 62 11.72 -11.54 2.06
C GLN A 62 11.57 -10.27 2.91
N ALA A 63 10.47 -9.53 2.76
CA ALA A 63 10.18 -8.34 3.57
C ALA A 63 10.09 -8.68 5.07
N CYS A 64 9.52 -9.84 5.40
CA CYS A 64 9.35 -10.26 6.78
C CYS A 64 10.64 -10.73 7.47
N VAL A 65 11.70 -11.07 6.72
CA VAL A 65 13.02 -11.38 7.32
C VAL A 65 13.56 -10.15 8.06
N ILE A 66 13.44 -8.96 7.47
CA ILE A 66 13.89 -7.72 8.11
C ILE A 66 13.06 -7.41 9.35
N GLN A 67 11.74 -7.60 9.27
CA GLN A 67 10.86 -7.50 10.43
C GLN A 67 11.24 -8.48 11.54
N CYS A 68 11.69 -9.69 11.21
CA CYS A 68 12.17 -10.66 12.18
C CYS A 68 13.38 -10.10 12.96
N PHE A 69 14.35 -9.50 12.28
CA PHE A 69 15.50 -8.87 12.95
C PHE A 69 15.09 -7.73 13.87
N PHE A 70 14.22 -6.82 13.43
CA PHE A 70 13.73 -5.74 14.29
C PHE A 70 13.02 -6.28 15.55
N ASN A 71 12.24 -7.34 15.42
CA ASN A 71 11.63 -8.00 16.59
C ASN A 71 12.69 -8.64 17.50
N LYS A 72 13.69 -9.33 16.94
CA LYS A 72 14.71 -10.04 17.75
C LYS A 72 15.69 -9.11 18.45
N LEU A 73 15.81 -7.89 17.98
CA LEU A 73 16.63 -6.84 18.59
C LEU A 73 15.82 -5.93 19.51
N ASP A 74 14.53 -6.24 19.77
CA ASP A 74 13.61 -5.43 20.56
C ASP A 74 13.52 -3.97 20.07
N LEU A 75 13.52 -3.77 18.75
CA LEU A 75 13.49 -2.47 18.09
C LEU A 75 12.09 -2.07 17.62
N VAL A 76 11.04 -2.75 18.10
CA VAL A 76 9.66 -2.53 17.68
C VAL A 76 8.80 -1.95 18.79
N ASP A 77 7.79 -1.18 18.42
CA ASP A 77 6.80 -0.64 19.33
C ASP A 77 5.76 -1.70 19.76
N GLN A 78 4.81 -1.30 20.60
CA GLN A 78 3.71 -2.18 21.06
C GLN A 78 2.81 -2.68 19.93
N LYS A 79 2.83 -2.03 18.77
CA LYS A 79 2.08 -2.42 17.57
C LYS A 79 2.93 -3.33 16.68
N GLY A 80 4.21 -3.53 16.97
CA GLY A 80 5.16 -4.36 16.21
C GLY A 80 5.79 -3.65 15.02
N PHE A 81 5.70 -2.32 14.93
CA PHE A 81 6.43 -1.53 13.93
C PHE A 81 7.79 -1.11 14.47
N PRO A 82 8.85 -1.02 13.64
CA PRO A 82 10.12 -0.47 14.07
C PRO A 82 9.94 0.89 14.77
N GLU A 83 10.50 1.05 15.97
CA GLU A 83 10.41 2.27 16.75
C GLU A 83 11.63 3.15 16.47
N ARG A 84 11.39 4.40 16.04
CA ARG A 84 12.46 5.34 15.69
C ARG A 84 13.54 5.45 16.75
N MET A 85 13.17 5.68 18.02
CA MET A 85 14.14 5.87 19.10
C MET A 85 15.00 4.62 19.33
N ALA A 86 14.40 3.43 19.34
CA ALA A 86 15.12 2.18 19.48
C ALA A 86 16.10 1.95 18.31
N VAL A 87 15.64 2.18 17.08
CA VAL A 87 16.48 2.06 15.87
C VAL A 87 17.61 3.08 15.87
N THR A 88 17.36 4.35 16.23
CA THR A 88 18.41 5.36 16.37
C THR A 88 19.46 4.92 17.38
N ASN A 89 19.03 4.49 18.57
CA ASN A 89 19.93 4.12 19.65
C ASN A 89 20.84 2.94 19.30
N ILE A 90 20.30 1.89 18.66
CA ILE A 90 21.12 0.71 18.29
C ILE A 90 22.09 1.04 17.16
N MET A 91 21.69 1.89 16.19
CA MET A 91 22.53 2.23 15.05
C MET A 91 23.65 3.20 15.40
N SER A 92 23.44 4.11 16.37
CA SER A 92 24.48 5.01 16.86
C SER A 92 25.27 4.44 18.04
N GLN A 93 24.96 3.21 18.48
CA GLN A 93 25.62 2.59 19.62
C GLN A 93 27.11 2.38 19.32
N ASN A 94 27.96 2.84 20.23
CA ASN A 94 29.43 2.74 20.13
C ASN A 94 30.05 3.45 18.91
N VAL A 95 29.32 4.36 18.25
CA VAL A 95 29.88 5.25 17.23
C VAL A 95 30.63 6.37 17.95
N HIS A 96 31.95 6.40 17.81
CA HIS A 96 32.82 7.36 18.47
C HIS A 96 33.03 8.65 17.68
N ASP A 97 32.97 8.56 16.35
CA ASP A 97 33.07 9.73 15.48
C ASP A 97 31.76 10.53 15.54
N PRO A 98 31.79 11.80 16.01
CA PRO A 98 30.59 12.61 16.12
C PRO A 98 29.95 12.90 14.76
N GLU A 99 30.73 13.04 13.69
CA GLU A 99 30.18 13.32 12.35
C GLU A 99 29.41 12.11 11.82
N LEU A 100 30.00 10.92 11.89
CA LEU A 100 29.31 9.67 11.54
C LEU A 100 28.07 9.44 12.41
N ARG A 101 28.14 9.75 13.71
CA ARG A 101 27.01 9.62 14.61
C ARG A 101 25.86 10.54 14.21
N ASP A 102 26.13 11.82 13.98
CA ASP A 102 25.13 12.80 13.54
C ASP A 102 24.50 12.35 12.22
N PHE A 103 25.31 11.89 11.26
CA PHE A 103 24.83 11.34 10.00
C PHE A 103 23.87 10.14 10.19
N ILE A 104 24.20 9.20 11.07
CA ILE A 104 23.33 8.04 11.38
C ILE A 104 22.01 8.50 11.99
N GLU A 105 22.07 9.38 13.00
CA GLU A 105 20.88 9.89 13.69
C GLU A 105 19.95 10.65 12.72
N GLU A 106 20.52 11.51 11.86
CA GLU A 106 19.78 12.23 10.81
C GLU A 106 19.18 11.28 9.76
N SER A 107 19.93 10.28 9.31
CA SER A 107 19.47 9.29 8.34
C SER A 107 18.26 8.50 8.84
N VAL A 108 18.28 8.09 10.12
CA VAL A 108 17.13 7.42 10.74
C VAL A 108 15.93 8.35 10.77
N VAL A 109 16.07 9.59 11.25
CA VAL A 109 14.96 10.55 11.31
C VAL A 109 14.36 10.81 9.93
N ASP A 110 15.20 10.99 8.92
CA ASP A 110 14.78 11.21 7.53
C ASP A 110 14.00 10.03 6.97
N CYS A 111 14.47 8.81 7.18
CA CYS A 111 13.81 7.61 6.68
C CYS A 111 12.45 7.39 7.33
N PHE A 112 12.33 7.59 8.64
CA PHE A 112 11.03 7.53 9.32
C PHE A 112 10.07 8.60 8.79
N ARG A 113 10.54 9.85 8.61
CA ARG A 113 9.73 10.93 8.04
C ARG A 113 9.25 10.61 6.61
N TYR A 114 10.09 10.01 5.79
CA TYR A 114 9.72 9.58 4.43
C TYR A 114 8.65 8.49 4.45
N LEU A 115 8.74 7.54 5.40
CA LEU A 115 7.80 6.43 5.50
C LEU A 115 6.46 6.80 6.15
N ASP A 116 6.44 7.78 7.05
CA ASP A 116 5.21 8.31 7.66
C ASP A 116 4.28 8.98 6.63
N MET A 117 4.78 9.32 5.44
CA MET A 117 3.95 9.81 4.33
C MET A 117 3.07 8.70 3.73
N ASP A 118 3.34 7.43 4.05
CA ASP A 118 2.67 6.25 3.46
C ASP A 118 2.09 5.34 4.56
N MET A 119 1.01 5.83 5.19
CA MET A 119 0.43 5.32 6.44
C MET A 119 -0.26 3.95 6.36
N ASN A 120 -0.39 3.36 5.18
CA ASN A 120 -1.19 2.13 4.95
C ASN A 120 -0.33 0.87 4.75
N LYS A 121 0.93 0.87 5.22
CA LYS A 121 1.85 -0.26 5.02
C LYS A 121 1.76 -1.31 6.12
N GLU A 122 1.83 -2.57 5.70
CA GLU A 122 2.04 -3.71 6.60
C GLU A 122 3.44 -3.68 7.22
N LYS A 123 3.59 -4.29 8.40
CA LYS A 123 4.83 -4.25 9.20
C LYS A 123 6.07 -4.72 8.43
N CYS A 124 5.95 -5.85 7.72
CA CYS A 124 7.05 -6.39 6.92
C CYS A 124 7.49 -5.42 5.83
N GLN A 125 6.53 -4.80 5.13
CA GLN A 125 6.83 -3.81 4.10
C GLN A 125 7.44 -2.54 4.68
N PHE A 126 6.93 -2.06 5.81
CA PHE A 126 7.50 -0.92 6.51
C PHE A 126 8.97 -1.19 6.89
N SER A 127 9.23 -2.36 7.50
CA SER A 127 10.58 -2.79 7.88
C SER A 127 11.53 -2.88 6.69
N GLN A 128 11.09 -3.50 5.59
CA GLN A 128 11.90 -3.59 4.37
C GLN A 128 12.21 -2.20 3.79
N ASN A 129 11.21 -1.32 3.74
CA ASN A 129 11.41 0.04 3.21
C ASN A 129 12.31 0.88 4.10
N LEU A 130 12.23 0.72 5.42
CA LEU A 130 13.11 1.40 6.38
C LEU A 130 14.55 0.98 6.16
N LEU A 131 14.82 -0.33 6.08
CA LEU A 131 16.17 -0.81 5.80
C LEU A 131 16.67 -0.34 4.44
N GLY A 132 15.81 -0.37 3.41
CA GLY A 132 16.17 0.13 2.07
C GLY A 132 16.56 1.60 2.09
N CYS A 133 15.77 2.46 2.73
CA CYS A 133 16.07 3.88 2.87
C CYS A 133 17.41 4.12 3.60
N LEU A 134 17.65 3.40 4.71
CA LEU A 134 18.90 3.52 5.47
C LEU A 134 20.11 3.06 4.64
N ALA A 135 19.95 1.99 3.86
CA ALA A 135 21.00 1.50 2.98
C ALA A 135 21.30 2.49 1.84
N ASP A 136 20.28 3.17 1.30
CA ASP A 136 20.48 4.20 0.28
C ASP A 136 21.19 5.43 0.86
N LYS A 137 20.81 5.88 2.08
CA LYS A 137 21.54 6.93 2.80
C LYS A 137 23.01 6.56 3.02
N GLY A 138 23.28 5.34 3.48
CA GLY A 138 24.65 4.85 3.66
C GLY A 138 25.45 4.86 2.35
N ARG A 139 24.84 4.41 1.25
CA ARG A 139 25.50 4.37 -0.07
C ARG A 139 25.99 5.74 -0.55
N GLU A 140 25.30 6.82 -0.20
CA GLU A 140 25.73 8.20 -0.52
C GLU A 140 27.03 8.63 0.19
N LYS A 141 27.50 7.86 1.18
CA LYS A 141 28.65 8.17 2.03
C LYS A 141 29.68 7.03 2.12
N CYS A 142 29.47 5.91 1.43
CA CYS A 142 30.38 4.76 1.45
C CYS A 142 31.48 4.81 0.37
N ASP A 143 31.86 6.00 -0.09
CA ASP A 143 32.86 6.18 -1.15
C ASP A 143 34.23 5.54 -0.79
N ASP A 144 34.57 5.46 0.50
CA ASP A 144 35.86 4.95 1.00
C ASP A 144 35.91 3.40 1.14
N TRP A 145 34.82 2.67 0.85
CA TRP A 145 34.78 1.21 1.10
C TRP A 145 35.53 0.39 0.02
N GLU A 146 35.68 0.90 -1.20
CA GLU A 146 36.25 0.13 -2.31
C GLU A 146 37.80 0.11 -2.36
N ASP A 147 38.47 0.83 -1.47
CA ASP A 147 39.93 1.06 -1.54
C ASP A 147 40.81 0.02 -0.81
N GLU A 148 40.22 -1.02 -0.17
CA GLU A 148 41.00 -2.07 0.55
C GLU A 148 41.27 -3.36 -0.28
N GLN A 149 41.29 -3.29 -1.62
CA GLN A 149 41.80 -4.39 -2.46
C GLN A 149 43.20 -4.09 -2.97
N GLU A 150 44.21 -4.19 -2.10
CA GLU A 150 45.64 -4.32 -2.46
C GLU A 150 46.26 -5.63 -1.94
#